data_AF-A0A367XA62-F1
#
_entry.id   AF-A0A367XA62-F1
#
_cell.length_a   1.000
_cell.length_b   1.000
_cell.length_c   1.000
_cell.angle_alpha   90.00
_cell.angle_beta   90.00
_cell.angle_gamma   90.00
#
_symmetry.space_group_name_H-M   'P 1'
#
loop_
_entity.id
_entity.type
_entity.pdbx_description
1 polymer ?
#
loop_
_entity_poly.entity_id
_entity_poly.type
_entity_poly.pdbx_seq_one_letter_code
_entity_poly.pdbx_strand_id
1 'polypeptide(L)'
;MKPRHNIYIDADTSAELEALAARPGTSKSAIIGDALRHYLRHRGANALDEALRIRLDRLSRESALVRRDIDVLTESLAFFVRLYLTFNAHTPVPDKATQAVANERYQKFIEQVGRQIASGRKSFESDEPEAEQ
;
A
#
# COMPACT_ATOMS: atom_id res chain seq x y z
N MET A 1 22.33 -41.31 -9.17
CA MET A 1 22.95 -41.32 -10.52
C MET A 1 22.94 -39.89 -11.04
N LYS A 2 24.06 -39.33 -11.51
CA LYS A 2 24.11 -37.93 -12.03
C LYS A 2 23.72 -37.93 -13.51
N PRO A 3 22.62 -37.26 -13.92
CA PRO A 3 22.22 -37.21 -15.33
C PRO A 3 23.24 -36.40 -16.14
N ARG A 4 23.72 -36.97 -17.25
CA ARG A 4 24.69 -36.31 -18.14
C ARG A 4 23.93 -35.66 -19.28
N HIS A 5 24.15 -34.36 -19.46
CA HIS A 5 23.57 -33.58 -20.56
C HIS A 5 24.71 -33.17 -21.51
N ASN A 6 24.50 -33.30 -22.81
CA ASN A 6 25.41 -32.79 -23.83
C ASN A 6 24.77 -31.53 -24.41
N ILE A 7 25.43 -30.38 -24.25
CA ILE A 7 24.87 -29.07 -24.56
C ILE A 7 25.84 -28.37 -25.50
N TYR A 8 25.31 -27.71 -26.53
CA TYR A 8 26.11 -26.88 -27.41
C TYR A 8 26.33 -25.51 -26.75
N ILE A 9 27.58 -25.05 -26.79
CA ILE A 9 28.01 -23.72 -26.34
C ILE A 9 28.87 -23.15 -27.46
N ASP A 10 28.73 -21.85 -27.72
CA ASP A 10 29.52 -21.17 -28.74
C ASP A 10 31.02 -21.15 -28.37
N ALA A 11 31.86 -20.89 -29.37
CA ALA A 11 33.31 -20.97 -29.22
C ALA A 11 33.85 -19.98 -28.18
N ASP A 12 33.28 -18.77 -28.12
CA ASP A 12 33.73 -17.72 -27.20
C ASP A 12 33.38 -18.09 -25.75
N THR A 13 32.13 -18.51 -25.50
CA THR A 13 31.69 -18.99 -24.18
C THR A 13 32.44 -20.25 -23.74
N SER A 14 32.80 -21.14 -24.67
CA SER A 14 33.61 -22.33 -24.36
C SER A 14 35.02 -21.94 -23.92
N ALA A 15 35.64 -20.94 -24.57
CA ALA A 15 36.95 -20.44 -24.18
C ALA A 15 36.92 -19.76 -22.80
N GLU A 16 35.90 -18.96 -22.51
CA GLU A 16 35.70 -18.35 -21.19
C GLU A 16 35.52 -19.41 -20.08
N LEU A 17 34.73 -20.45 -20.36
CA LEU A 17 34.54 -21.56 -19.43
C LEU A 17 35.84 -22.33 -19.17
N GLU A 18 36.68 -22.51 -20.19
CA GLU A 18 38.01 -23.09 -20.04
C GLU A 18 38.91 -22.23 -19.16
N ALA A 19 38.94 -20.92 -19.39
CA ALA A 19 39.72 -19.99 -18.57
C ALA A 19 39.26 -20.01 -17.10
N LEU A 20 37.94 -20.09 -16.85
CA LEU A 20 37.38 -20.21 -15.50
C LEU A 20 37.72 -21.55 -14.83
N ALA A 21 37.65 -22.65 -15.59
CA ALA A 21 37.95 -24.00 -15.09
C ALA A 21 39.45 -24.27 -14.93
N ALA A 22 40.33 -23.42 -15.47
CA ALA A 22 41.78 -23.51 -15.28
C ALA A 22 42.21 -23.24 -13.82
N ARG A 23 41.31 -22.69 -12.99
CA ARG A 23 41.56 -22.46 -11.56
C ARG A 23 41.53 -23.78 -10.77
N PRO A 24 42.48 -24.02 -9.84
CA PRO A 24 42.48 -25.22 -9.01
C PRO A 24 41.20 -25.34 -8.18
N GLY A 25 40.58 -26.53 -8.18
CA GLY A 25 39.44 -26.86 -7.31
C GLY A 25 38.05 -26.72 -7.95
N THR A 26 37.94 -26.29 -9.21
CA THR A 26 36.66 -26.18 -9.92
C THR A 26 36.65 -26.94 -11.24
N SER A 27 35.55 -27.64 -11.53
CA SER A 27 35.35 -28.33 -12.82
C SER A 27 34.34 -27.59 -13.69
N LYS A 28 34.44 -27.72 -15.02
CA LYS A 28 33.47 -27.15 -15.97
C LYS A 28 32.03 -27.51 -15.60
N SER A 29 31.78 -28.76 -15.22
CA SER A 29 30.47 -29.25 -14.78
C SER A 29 29.98 -28.61 -13.48
N ALA A 30 30.88 -28.30 -12.54
CA ALA A 30 30.53 -27.61 -11.30
C ALA A 30 30.14 -26.14 -11.58
N ILE A 31 30.92 -25.46 -12.43
CA ILE A 31 30.66 -24.07 -12.83
C ILE A 31 29.31 -23.96 -13.56
N ILE A 32 29.07 -24.80 -14.56
CA ILE A 32 27.79 -24.84 -15.29
C ILE A 32 26.63 -25.17 -14.34
N GLY A 33 26.84 -26.14 -13.43
CA GLY A 33 25.81 -26.54 -12.47
C GLY A 33 25.39 -25.40 -11.55
N ASP A 34 26.34 -24.62 -11.04
CA ASP A 34 26.06 -23.46 -10.20
C ASP A 34 25.44 -22.31 -11.01
N ALA A 35 25.94 -22.02 -12.20
CA ALA A 35 25.36 -21.00 -13.08
C ALA A 35 23.91 -21.34 -13.46
N LEU A 36 23.61 -22.60 -13.78
CA LEU A 36 22.27 -23.05 -14.10
C LEU A 36 21.35 -23.00 -12.87
N ARG A 37 21.83 -23.43 -11.70
CA ARG A 37 21.07 -23.32 -10.44
C ARG A 37 20.78 -21.86 -10.11
N HIS A 38 21.74 -20.97 -10.32
CA HIS A 38 21.58 -19.54 -10.17
C HIS A 38 20.52 -19.03 -11.15
N TYR A 39 20.64 -19.30 -12.45
CA TYR A 39 19.68 -18.89 -13.47
C TYR A 39 18.25 -19.37 -13.18
N LEU A 40 18.09 -20.64 -12.83
CA LEU A 40 16.78 -21.23 -12.51
C LEU A 40 16.16 -20.61 -11.25
N ARG A 41 16.97 -20.31 -10.22
CA ARG A 41 16.51 -19.61 -9.02
C ARG A 41 16.10 -18.16 -9.30
N HIS A 42 16.85 -17.46 -10.13
CA HIS A 42 16.58 -16.05 -10.46
C HIS A 42 15.45 -15.86 -11.47
N ARG A 43 15.14 -16.86 -12.31
CA ARG A 43 13.95 -16.81 -13.17
C ARG A 43 12.64 -16.77 -12.38
N GLY A 44 12.59 -17.48 -11.23
CA GLY A 44 11.48 -17.37 -10.28
C GLY A 44 11.46 -16.02 -9.55
N ALA A 45 12.63 -15.46 -9.26
CA ALA A 45 12.75 -14.11 -8.69
C ALA A 45 12.22 -13.04 -9.65
N ASN A 46 12.52 -13.10 -10.95
CA ASN A 46 12.01 -12.12 -11.93
C ASN A 46 10.48 -12.05 -12.00
N ALA A 47 9.79 -13.18 -11.89
CA ALA A 47 8.32 -13.20 -11.87
C ALA A 47 7.76 -12.61 -10.56
N LEU A 48 8.44 -12.86 -9.45
CA LEU A 48 8.11 -12.29 -8.15
C LEU A 48 8.38 -10.78 -8.11
N ASP A 49 9.50 -10.33 -8.66
CA ASP A 49 9.89 -8.92 -8.76
C ASP A 49 8.90 -8.15 -9.63
N GLU A 50 8.45 -8.72 -10.75
CA GLU A 50 7.42 -8.11 -11.58
C GLU A 50 6.06 -8.03 -10.87
N ALA A 51 5.66 -9.11 -10.17
CA ALA A 51 4.45 -9.11 -9.36
C ALA A 51 4.52 -8.09 -8.21
N LEU A 52 5.68 -7.93 -7.58
CA LEU A 52 5.93 -6.92 -6.56
C LEU A 52 5.86 -5.51 -7.15
N ARG A 53 6.47 -5.27 -8.31
CA ARG A 53 6.39 -3.98 -9.03
C ARG A 53 4.95 -3.56 -9.27
N ILE A 54 4.11 -4.45 -9.81
CA ILE A 54 2.69 -4.18 -10.04
C ILE A 54 1.95 -3.85 -8.72
N ARG A 55 2.24 -4.58 -7.65
CA ARG A 55 1.63 -4.31 -6.32
C ARG A 55 2.07 -2.97 -5.76
N LEU A 56 3.35 -2.63 -5.86
CA LEU A 56 3.89 -1.34 -5.41
C LEU A 56 3.33 -0.18 -6.22
N ASP A 57 3.18 -0.33 -7.54
CA ASP A 57 2.53 0.66 -8.39
C ASP A 57 1.07 0.88 -7.98
N ARG A 58 0.35 -0.20 -7.67
CA ARG A 58 -1.02 -0.09 -7.15
C ARG A 58 -1.07 0.64 -5.81
N LEU A 59 -0.22 0.27 -4.84
CA LEU A 59 -0.15 0.94 -3.55
C LEU A 59 0.20 2.44 -3.70
N SER A 60 1.06 2.77 -4.66
CA SER A 60 1.43 4.16 -4.94
C SER A 60 0.24 4.95 -5.49
N ARG A 61 -0.57 4.35 -6.37
CA ARG A 61 -1.82 4.95 -6.86
C ARG A 61 -2.85 5.14 -5.76
N GLU A 62 -3.08 4.12 -4.92
CA GLU A 62 -3.99 4.23 -3.77
C GLU A 62 -3.53 5.32 -2.80
N SER A 63 -2.22 5.42 -2.53
CA SER A 63 -1.65 6.47 -1.68
C SER A 63 -1.87 7.87 -2.26
N ALA A 64 -1.73 8.04 -3.58
CA ALA A 64 -2.01 9.30 -4.25
C ALA A 64 -3.50 9.70 -4.15
N LEU A 65 -4.41 8.73 -4.25
CA LEU A 65 -5.84 8.97 -4.05
C LEU A 65 -6.15 9.38 -2.60
N VAL A 66 -5.61 8.66 -1.61
CA VAL A 66 -5.76 9.01 -0.19
C VAL A 66 -5.24 10.42 0.09
N ARG A 67 -4.10 10.80 -0.48
CA ARG A 67 -3.58 12.17 -0.34
C ARG A 67 -4.55 13.21 -0.90
N ARG A 68 -5.12 12.96 -2.08
CA ARG A 68 -6.13 13.84 -2.68
C ARG A 68 -7.38 13.96 -1.78
N ASP A 69 -7.85 12.85 -1.21
CA ASP A 69 -9.00 12.87 -0.30
C ASP A 69 -8.70 13.67 0.97
N ILE A 70 -7.48 13.57 1.51
CA ILE A 70 -7.02 14.39 2.65
C ILE A 70 -7.02 15.88 2.28
N ASP A 71 -6.55 16.24 1.09
CA ASP A 71 -6.55 17.64 0.64
C ASP A 71 -7.99 18.17 0.53
N VAL A 72 -8.91 17.39 -0.04
CA VAL A 72 -10.34 17.75 -0.13
C VAL A 72 -10.99 17.88 1.24
N LEU A 73 -10.71 16.96 2.17
CA LEU A 73 -11.21 17.04 3.54
C LEU A 73 -10.67 18.27 4.28
N THR A 74 -9.40 18.61 4.06
CA THR A 74 -8.75 19.77 4.68
C THR A 74 -9.38 21.07 4.18
N GLU A 75 -9.57 21.21 2.86
CA GLU A 75 -10.23 22.38 2.28
C GLU A 75 -11.69 22.49 2.74
N SER A 76 -12.41 21.36 2.76
CA SER A 76 -13.79 21.31 3.24
C SER A 76 -13.90 21.70 4.72
N LEU A 77 -12.97 21.25 5.56
CA LEU A 77 -12.92 21.62 6.97
C LEU A 77 -12.60 23.11 7.15
N ALA A 78 -11.62 23.64 6.41
CA ALA A 78 -11.29 25.06 6.45
C ALA A 78 -12.50 25.92 6.05
N PHE A 79 -13.20 25.53 4.98
CA PHE A 79 -14.43 26.17 4.56
C PHE A 79 -15.53 26.08 5.62
N PHE A 80 -15.75 24.89 6.20
CA PHE A 80 -16.71 24.68 7.28
C PHE A 80 -16.42 25.56 8.50
N VAL A 81 -15.17 25.62 8.96
CA VAL A 81 -14.76 26.47 10.10
C VAL A 81 -15.02 27.94 9.78
N ARG A 82 -14.66 28.40 8.57
CA ARG A 82 -14.94 29.77 8.14
C ARG A 82 -16.44 30.07 8.15
N LEU A 83 -17.25 29.16 7.62
CA LEU A 83 -18.70 29.31 7.56
C LEU A 83 -19.31 29.33 8.97
N TYR A 84 -18.87 28.41 9.83
CA TYR A 84 -19.28 28.34 11.23
C TYR A 84 -18.99 29.64 11.97
N LEU A 85 -17.78 30.18 11.86
CA LEU A 85 -17.41 31.45 12.49
C LEU A 85 -18.19 32.63 11.92
N THR A 86 -18.43 32.63 10.61
CA THR A 86 -19.21 33.69 9.95
C THR A 86 -20.65 33.72 10.46
N PHE A 87 -21.31 32.55 10.54
CA PHE A 87 -22.67 32.47 11.03
C PHE A 87 -22.80 32.72 12.53
N ASN A 88 -21.78 32.38 13.31
CA ASN A 88 -21.81 32.55 14.77
C ASN A 88 -21.12 33.82 15.26
N ALA A 89 -20.71 34.73 14.38
CA ALA A 89 -19.90 35.92 14.72
C ALA A 89 -20.51 36.83 15.80
N HIS A 90 -21.83 36.84 15.93
CA HIS A 90 -22.57 37.65 16.91
C HIS A 90 -23.17 36.84 18.06
N THR A 91 -22.83 35.55 18.16
CA THR A 91 -23.37 34.68 19.22
C THR A 91 -22.71 35.03 20.55
N PRO A 92 -23.49 35.25 21.63
CA PRO A 92 -22.94 35.47 22.96
C PRO A 92 -22.09 34.29 23.44
N VAL A 93 -21.09 34.59 24.28
CA VAL A 93 -20.28 33.54 24.92
C VAL A 93 -21.20 32.68 25.80
N PRO A 94 -21.23 31.34 25.63
CA PRO A 94 -22.09 30.48 26.42
C PRO A 94 -21.70 30.48 27.90
N ASP A 95 -22.68 30.41 28.79
CA ASP A 95 -22.44 30.25 30.22
C ASP A 95 -21.88 28.85 30.57
N LYS A 96 -21.42 28.67 31.81
CA LYS A 96 -20.79 27.39 32.23
C LYS A 96 -21.73 26.19 32.09
N ALA A 97 -23.03 26.38 32.34
CA ALA A 97 -24.02 25.32 32.21
C ALA A 97 -24.18 24.88 30.74
N THR A 98 -24.29 25.85 29.82
CA THR A 98 -24.37 25.57 28.38
C THR A 98 -23.09 24.91 27.86
N GLN A 99 -21.91 25.34 28.32
CA GLN A 99 -20.64 24.71 27.97
C GLN A 99 -20.57 23.25 28.45
N ALA A 100 -21.06 22.95 29.66
CA ALA A 100 -21.08 21.59 30.19
C ALA A 100 -21.97 20.68 29.34
N VAL A 101 -23.16 21.15 28.94
CA VAL A 101 -24.07 20.41 28.05
C VAL A 101 -23.44 20.20 26.66
N ALA A 102 -22.78 21.22 26.11
CA ALA A 102 -22.08 21.11 24.82
C ALA A 102 -20.97 20.05 24.88
N ASN A 103 -20.18 20.04 25.96
CA ASN A 103 -19.15 19.04 26.18
C ASN A 103 -19.72 17.62 26.28
N GLU A 104 -20.83 17.44 27.01
CA GLU A 104 -21.49 16.13 27.09
C GLU A 104 -21.95 15.64 25.71
N ARG A 105 -22.57 16.51 24.91
CA ARG A 105 -22.98 16.18 23.53
C ARG A 105 -21.79 15.84 22.65
N TYR A 106 -20.69 16.58 22.78
CA TYR A 106 -19.46 16.31 22.03
C TYR A 106 -18.87 14.93 22.39
N GLN A 107 -18.84 14.56 23.68
CA GLN A 107 -18.36 13.22 24.08
C GLN A 107 -19.22 12.10 23.48
N LYS A 108 -20.56 12.24 23.54
CA LYS A 108 -21.47 11.25 22.91
C LYS A 108 -21.24 11.12 21.40
N PHE A 109 -20.98 12.24 20.71
CA PHE A 109 -20.62 12.23 19.30
C PHE A 109 -19.32 11.45 19.06
N ILE A 110 -18.25 11.72 19.82
CA ILE A 110 -16.97 11.01 19.70
C ILE A 110 -17.13 9.51 19.94
N GLU A 111 -17.91 9.12 20.94
CA GLU A 111 -18.21 7.71 21.20
C GLU A 111 -18.94 7.05 20.01
N GLN A 112 -19.91 7.74 19.40
CA GLN A 112 -20.64 7.22 18.24
C GLN A 112 -19.72 7.07 17.02
N VAL A 113 -18.88 8.06 16.75
CA VAL A 113 -17.87 7.99 15.68
C VAL A 113 -16.89 6.84 15.93
N GLY A 114 -16.42 6.68 17.16
CA GLY A 114 -15.54 5.58 17.55
C GLY A 114 -16.18 4.21 17.31
N ARG A 115 -17.45 4.03 17.69
CA ARG A 115 -18.22 2.80 17.39
C ARG A 115 -18.37 2.56 15.89
N GLN A 116 -18.64 3.60 15.12
CA GLN A 116 -18.79 3.49 13.67
C GLN A 116 -17.48 3.06 13.01
N ILE A 117 -16.35 3.68 13.36
CA ILE A 117 -15.02 3.31 12.84
C ILE A 117 -14.69 1.86 13.19
N ALA A 118 -14.92 1.45 14.45
CA ALA A 118 -14.70 0.07 14.88
C ALA A 118 -15.59 -0.94 14.14
N SER A 119 -16.77 -0.53 13.68
CA SER A 119 -17.68 -1.38 12.90
C SER A 119 -17.24 -1.61 11.45
N GLY A 120 -16.30 -0.82 10.93
CA GLY A 120 -15.83 -0.92 9.54
C GLY A 120 -16.86 -0.53 8.47
N ARG A 121 -18.05 -0.07 8.86
CA ARG A 121 -19.11 0.37 7.94
C ARG A 121 -18.91 1.82 7.51
N LYS A 122 -19.11 2.11 6.23
CA LYS A 122 -19.11 3.50 5.74
C LYS A 122 -20.42 4.18 6.13
N SER A 123 -20.36 5.33 6.79
CA SER A 123 -21.53 6.08 7.26
C SER A 123 -22.43 6.63 6.14
N PHE A 124 -21.93 6.74 4.91
CA PHE A 124 -22.67 7.32 3.78
C PHE A 124 -23.34 6.27 2.88
N GLU A 125 -23.26 4.97 3.20
CA GLU A 125 -23.78 3.90 2.33
C GLU A 125 -25.19 3.38 2.70
N SER A 126 -25.89 3.90 3.71
CA SER A 126 -27.31 3.58 3.93
C SER A 126 -27.94 4.51 4.96
N ASP A 127 -28.90 5.32 4.52
CA ASP A 127 -30.12 5.72 5.24
C ASP A 127 -30.93 6.63 4.29
N GLU A 128 -31.38 6.08 3.15
CA GLU A 128 -32.60 6.58 2.52
C GLU A 128 -33.75 5.87 3.24
N PRO A 129 -34.53 6.55 4.11
CA PRO A 129 -35.74 5.95 4.62
C PRO A 129 -36.69 5.76 3.44
N GLU A 130 -37.05 4.50 3.16
CA GLU A 130 -38.18 4.16 2.31
C GLU A 130 -39.38 4.98 2.79
N ALA A 131 -39.81 5.94 1.97
CA ALA A 131 -41.02 6.68 2.21
C ALA A 131 -42.19 5.69 2.19
N GLU A 132 -42.76 5.40 3.37
CA GLU A 132 -44.04 4.71 3.49
C GLU A 132 -45.12 5.52 2.74
N GLN A 133 -45.79 4.84 1.81
CA GLN A 133 -46.95 5.29 1.04
C GLN A 133 -48.23 5.18 1.87
#